data_AF-A0A7S1P574-F1
#
_entry.id   AF-A0A7S1P574-F1
#
_cell.length_a   1.000
_cell.length_b   1.000
_cell.length_c   1.000
_cell.angle_alpha   90.00
_cell.angle_beta   90.00
_cell.angle_gamma   90.00
#
_symmetry.space_group_name_H-M   'P 1'
#
loop_
_entity.id
_entity.type
_entity.pdbx_description
1 polymer ?
#
loop_
_entity_poly.entity_id
_entity_poly.type
_entity_poly.pdbx_seq_one_letter_code
_entity_poly.pdbx_strand_id
1 'polypeptide(L)'
;MAQPRPSVEQQGTYVNLNTPRDYDIPPETEVIISGCSVTALTLACELNRRGVEWVMLKNVLRRGHWQSIGGVRNAELRVSPATIENGECYGILGVTSRSIEVFEDLGVLDDVKEAGIEEVGERIFVDGELAVDWRYNMQKMDSAHPFAILVEQSEIERILLKHIIDSGNGHRIKGPVDLTEISQDSQGVTVQFQPV
;
A
#
# COMPACT_ATOMS: atom_id res chain seq x y z
N MET A 1 6.12 15.77 35.41
CA MET A 1 4.72 15.62 34.96
C MET A 1 4.60 16.31 33.60
N ALA A 2 4.63 15.54 32.51
CA ALA A 2 4.41 16.07 31.17
C ALA A 2 2.89 16.13 30.92
N GLN A 3 2.39 17.28 30.48
CA GLN A 3 0.98 17.42 30.11
C GLN A 3 0.69 16.58 28.85
N PRO A 4 -0.47 15.91 28.77
CA PRO A 4 -0.86 15.20 27.55
C PRO A 4 -1.05 16.21 26.41
N ARG A 5 -0.46 15.91 25.24
CA ARG A 5 -0.71 16.68 24.02
C ARG A 5 -2.18 16.55 23.62
N PRO A 6 -2.82 17.60 23.10
CA PRO A 6 -4.20 17.53 22.63
C PRO A 6 -4.29 16.47 21.52
N SER A 7 -5.22 15.53 21.69
CA SER A 7 -5.59 14.55 20.68
C SER A 7 -6.22 15.28 19.51
N VAL A 8 -5.51 15.32 18.39
CA VAL A 8 -6.13 15.67 17.11
C VAL A 8 -6.96 14.46 16.70
N GLU A 9 -8.28 14.57 16.85
CA GLU A 9 -9.21 13.68 16.14
C GLU A 9 -9.08 13.97 14.64
N GLN A 10 -8.11 13.34 13.98
CA GLN A 10 -8.17 13.22 12.53
C GLN A 10 -9.32 12.25 12.23
N GLN A 11 -10.45 12.81 11.81
CA GLN A 11 -11.49 12.06 11.10
C GLN A 11 -10.89 11.59 9.78
N GLY A 12 -10.11 10.51 9.84
CA GLY A 12 -9.69 9.75 8.67
C GLY A 12 -10.96 9.34 7.94
N THR A 13 -11.22 9.99 6.81
CA THR A 13 -12.31 9.60 5.92
C THR A 13 -11.85 8.31 5.27
N TYR A 14 -12.13 7.17 5.91
CA TYR A 14 -11.82 5.85 5.35
C TYR A 14 -12.49 5.79 3.98
N VAL A 15 -11.69 5.73 2.92
CA VAL A 15 -12.20 5.42 1.59
C VAL A 15 -12.67 3.99 1.69
N ASN A 16 -13.98 3.85 1.88
CA ASN A 16 -14.64 2.57 1.73
C ASN A 16 -14.26 2.08 0.32
N LEU A 17 -13.45 1.01 0.24
CA LEU A 17 -13.06 0.36 -1.02
C LEU A 17 -14.28 -0.29 -1.72
N ASN A 18 -15.50 0.10 -1.37
CA ASN A 18 -16.69 0.16 -2.22
C ASN A 18 -16.47 0.99 -3.50
N THR A 19 -15.39 0.70 -4.23
CA THR A 19 -15.38 0.87 -5.69
C THR A 19 -16.64 0.18 -6.21
N PRO A 20 -17.42 0.82 -7.10
CA PRO A 20 -18.64 0.22 -7.65
C PRO A 20 -18.35 -1.21 -8.13
N ARG A 21 -19.30 -2.13 -7.88
CA ARG A 21 -19.23 -3.47 -8.47
C ARG A 21 -19.34 -3.32 -9.99
N ASP A 22 -18.20 -3.38 -10.64
CA ASP A 22 -18.08 -3.23 -12.07
C ASP A 22 -17.56 -4.56 -12.65
N TYR A 23 -18.45 -5.27 -13.33
CA TYR A 23 -18.16 -6.54 -13.99
C TYR A 23 -18.07 -6.39 -15.50
N ASP A 24 -18.02 -5.15 -16.02
CA ASP A 24 -17.79 -4.86 -17.44
C ASP A 24 -16.30 -5.05 -17.75
N ILE A 25 -15.84 -6.29 -17.65
CA ILE A 25 -14.46 -6.70 -17.89
C ILE A 25 -14.29 -6.87 -19.40
N PRO A 26 -13.39 -6.12 -20.06
CA PRO A 26 -13.20 -6.25 -21.50
C PRO A 26 -12.70 -7.67 -21.83
N PRO A 27 -13.09 -8.20 -23.00
CA PRO A 27 -12.70 -9.55 -23.41
C PRO A 27 -11.19 -9.68 -23.67
N GLU A 28 -10.51 -8.57 -23.97
CA GLU A 28 -9.08 -8.51 -24.26
C GLU A 28 -8.46 -7.26 -23.62
N THR A 29 -7.20 -7.35 -23.19
CA THR A 29 -6.40 -6.25 -22.66
C THR A 29 -4.92 -6.59 -22.79
N GLU A 30 -4.02 -5.61 -22.76
CA GLU A 30 -2.58 -5.87 -22.80
C GLU A 30 -2.08 -6.45 -21.47
N VAL A 31 -2.63 -6.00 -20.33
CA VAL A 31 -2.21 -6.44 -18.99
C VAL A 31 -3.41 -6.68 -18.07
N ILE A 32 -3.45 -7.87 -17.46
CA ILE A 32 -4.37 -8.17 -16.34
C ILE A 32 -3.58 -8.11 -15.03
N ILE A 33 -4.03 -7.27 -14.10
CA ILE A 33 -3.50 -7.18 -12.73
C ILE A 33 -4.46 -7.92 -11.79
N SER A 34 -3.96 -8.88 -11.02
CA SER A 34 -4.78 -9.60 -10.03
C SER A 34 -4.54 -9.05 -8.63
N GLY A 35 -5.61 -8.57 -7.98
CA GLY A 35 -5.58 -8.01 -6.63
C GLY A 35 -5.33 -6.49 -6.57
N CYS A 36 -5.41 -5.95 -5.35
CA CYS A 36 -5.32 -4.51 -5.07
C CYS A 36 -4.32 -4.17 -3.95
N SER A 37 -3.20 -4.89 -3.89
CA SER A 37 -2.12 -4.54 -2.97
C SER A 37 -1.40 -3.26 -3.42
N VAL A 38 -0.56 -2.70 -2.54
CA VAL A 38 0.40 -1.64 -2.90
C VAL A 38 1.14 -1.97 -4.21
N THR A 39 1.67 -3.20 -4.36
CA THR A 39 2.36 -3.63 -5.58
C THR A 39 1.48 -3.52 -6.82
N ALA A 40 0.23 -3.98 -6.75
CA ALA A 40 -0.71 -3.96 -7.87
C ALA A 40 -1.08 -2.52 -8.26
N LEU A 41 -1.32 -1.66 -7.27
CA LEU A 41 -1.67 -0.26 -7.47
C LEU A 41 -0.47 0.54 -8.02
N THR A 42 0.74 0.30 -7.52
CA THR A 42 1.98 0.87 -8.07
C THR A 42 2.18 0.47 -9.53
N LEU A 43 1.96 -0.81 -9.87
CA LEU A 43 2.03 -1.28 -11.26
C LEU A 43 1.00 -0.58 -12.15
N ALA A 44 -0.24 -0.44 -11.68
CA ALA A 44 -1.29 0.26 -12.42
C ALA A 44 -0.94 1.74 -12.69
N CYS A 45 -0.39 2.46 -11.69
CA CYS A 45 0.10 3.82 -11.89
C CYS A 45 1.22 3.90 -12.94
N GLU A 46 2.14 2.95 -12.94
CA GLU A 46 3.24 2.93 -13.91
C GLU A 46 2.77 2.58 -15.32
N LEU A 47 1.80 1.66 -15.46
CA LEU A 47 1.18 1.35 -16.76
C LEU A 47 0.41 2.56 -17.30
N ASN A 48 -0.29 3.32 -16.45
CA ASN A 48 -0.93 4.59 -16.83
C ASN A 48 0.09 5.58 -17.41
N ARG A 49 1.24 5.76 -16.74
CA ARG A 49 2.33 6.66 -17.23
C ARG A 49 2.87 6.23 -18.60
N ARG A 50 2.89 4.94 -18.87
CA ARG A 50 3.39 4.37 -20.14
C ARG A 50 2.33 4.27 -21.23
N GLY A 51 1.06 4.55 -20.91
CA GLY A 51 -0.06 4.42 -21.85
C GLY A 51 -0.33 2.96 -22.26
N VAL A 52 -0.03 1.99 -21.38
CA VAL A 52 -0.32 0.57 -21.61
C VAL A 52 -1.73 0.27 -21.10
N GLU A 53 -2.52 -0.42 -21.90
CA GLU A 53 -3.88 -0.81 -21.52
C GLU A 53 -3.86 -1.91 -20.46
N TRP A 54 -4.57 -1.69 -19.36
CA TRP A 54 -4.67 -2.67 -18.29
C TRP A 54 -6.07 -2.75 -17.70
N VAL A 55 -6.33 -3.89 -17.06
CA VAL A 55 -7.49 -4.15 -16.23
C VAL A 55 -7.03 -4.75 -14.91
N MET A 56 -7.55 -4.23 -13.80
CA MET A 56 -7.31 -4.79 -12.48
C MET A 56 -8.53 -5.57 -12.02
N LEU A 57 -8.33 -6.83 -11.65
CA LEU A 57 -9.36 -7.69 -11.09
C LEU A 57 -9.21 -7.71 -9.57
N LYS A 58 -10.12 -7.02 -8.88
CA LYS A 58 -10.24 -7.07 -7.42
C LYS A 58 -10.67 -8.47 -7.01
N ASN A 59 -9.99 -9.08 -6.04
CA ASN A 59 -10.52 -10.24 -5.34
C ASN A 59 -11.03 -9.82 -3.95
N VAL A 60 -12.02 -10.52 -3.41
CA VAL A 60 -12.33 -10.49 -1.98
C VAL A 60 -11.10 -11.00 -1.22
N LEU A 61 -10.52 -10.12 -0.39
CA LEU A 61 -9.49 -10.52 0.56
C LEU A 61 -10.03 -11.67 1.41
N ARG A 62 -9.55 -12.90 1.19
CA ARG A 62 -9.77 -13.99 2.14
C ARG A 62 -9.04 -13.59 3.42
N ARG A 63 -9.79 -13.47 4.52
CA ARG A 63 -9.27 -13.20 5.88
C ARG A 63 -8.04 -14.09 6.16
N GLY A 64 -6.85 -13.53 6.00
CA GLY A 64 -5.60 -14.15 6.38
C GLY A 64 -5.18 -13.58 7.74
N HIS A 65 -5.02 -14.44 8.74
CA HIS A 65 -4.33 -14.09 9.98
C HIS A 65 -2.88 -13.71 9.65
N TRP A 66 -2.58 -12.42 9.57
CA TRP A 66 -1.21 -11.93 9.51
C TRP A 66 -0.65 -11.79 10.92
N GLN A 67 0.36 -12.61 11.21
CA GLN A 67 1.28 -12.41 12.31
C GLN A 67 2.52 -11.70 11.75
N SER A 68 2.66 -10.40 12.04
CA SER A 68 3.90 -9.61 12.01
C SER A 68 4.83 -9.77 10.79
N ILE A 69 4.86 -8.77 9.89
CA ILE A 69 6.05 -8.50 9.05
C ILE A 69 6.98 -7.59 9.85
N GLY A 70 8.27 -7.95 9.85
CA GLY A 70 9.29 -7.40 10.74
C GLY A 70 9.49 -8.35 11.91
N GLY A 71 10.69 -8.93 12.05
CA GLY A 71 11.04 -9.96 13.04
C GLY A 71 11.02 -9.49 14.51
N VAL A 72 9.99 -8.75 14.90
CA VAL A 72 9.82 -8.17 16.22
C VAL A 72 8.61 -8.84 16.89
N ARG A 73 8.86 -10.00 17.50
CA ARG A 73 7.96 -10.50 18.54
C ARG A 73 8.20 -9.62 19.76
N ASN A 74 7.14 -8.99 20.28
CA ASN A 74 7.14 -8.09 21.44
C ASN A 74 7.52 -6.61 21.23
N ALA A 75 7.49 -6.07 20.00
CA ALA A 75 7.37 -4.61 19.88
C ALA A 75 5.93 -4.18 20.15
N GLU A 76 5.71 -3.39 21.19
CA GLU A 76 4.55 -2.49 21.24
C GLU A 76 4.77 -1.39 20.20
N LEU A 77 4.61 -1.73 18.93
CA LEU A 77 4.22 -0.72 17.95
C LEU A 77 2.81 -0.32 18.39
N ARG A 78 2.64 0.90 18.92
CA ARG A 78 1.30 1.44 19.20
C ARG A 78 0.60 1.66 17.87
N VAL A 79 0.03 0.57 17.34
CA VAL A 79 -0.92 0.62 16.24
C VAL A 79 -2.14 1.37 16.78
N SER A 80 -2.65 2.32 16.01
CA SER A 80 -3.88 3.02 16.37
C SER A 80 -4.99 1.99 16.62
N PRO A 81 -5.75 2.07 17.73
CA PRO A 81 -6.87 1.17 18.00
C PRO A 81 -7.91 1.11 16.87
N ALA A 82 -7.98 2.18 16.06
CA ALA A 82 -8.91 2.28 14.93
C ALA A 82 -8.66 1.23 13.82
N THR A 83 -7.44 0.72 13.69
CA THR A 83 -7.08 -0.30 12.69
C THR A 83 -7.66 -1.69 13.05
N ILE A 84 -7.97 -1.94 14.32
CA ILE A 84 -8.44 -3.26 14.79
C ILE A 84 -9.97 -3.39 14.67
N GLU A 85 -10.73 -2.28 14.70
CA GLU A 85 -12.20 -2.32 14.77
C GLU A 85 -12.89 -2.89 13.53
N ASN A 86 -12.24 -2.90 12.36
CA ASN A 86 -12.83 -3.38 11.10
C ASN A 86 -12.33 -4.76 10.63
N GLY A 87 -11.46 -5.42 11.39
CA GLY A 87 -10.93 -6.75 11.02
C GLY A 87 -9.95 -6.74 9.85
N GLU A 88 -9.43 -5.55 9.47
CA GLU A 88 -8.40 -5.37 8.46
C GLU A 88 -7.07 -5.04 9.17
N CYS A 89 -6.16 -6.02 9.23
CA CYS A 89 -4.85 -5.80 9.85
C CYS A 89 -3.85 -5.35 8.79
N TYR A 90 -3.85 -4.04 8.47
CA TYR A 90 -2.78 -3.42 7.70
C TYR A 90 -1.66 -3.03 8.68
N GLY A 91 -0.48 -3.61 8.50
CA GLY A 91 0.70 -3.24 9.29
C GLY A 91 1.23 -1.86 8.91
N ILE A 92 2.05 -1.27 9.78
CA ILE A 92 2.90 -0.12 9.43
C ILE A 92 4.03 -0.64 8.53
N LEU A 93 4.24 0.03 7.40
CA LEU A 93 5.34 -0.25 6.48
C LEU A 93 6.44 0.80 6.65
N GLY A 94 7.69 0.33 6.78
CA GLY A 94 8.87 1.18 6.60
C GLY A 94 9.19 1.32 5.11
N VAL A 95 8.85 2.47 4.54
CA VAL A 95 9.15 2.80 3.14
C VAL A 95 10.58 3.31 3.06
N THR A 96 11.45 2.56 2.39
CA THR A 96 12.87 2.91 2.24
C THR A 96 13.12 3.84 1.05
N SER A 97 14.29 4.48 1.02
CA SER A 97 14.69 5.49 0.01
C SER A 97 14.31 5.16 -1.43
N ARG A 98 14.51 3.91 -1.88
CA ARG A 98 14.22 3.51 -3.27
C ARG A 98 12.71 3.47 -3.55
N SER A 99 11.91 3.08 -2.57
CA SER A 99 10.45 3.15 -2.68
C SER A 99 9.96 4.60 -2.62
N ILE A 100 10.63 5.47 -1.85
CA ILE A 100 10.33 6.90 -1.81
C ILE A 100 10.58 7.54 -3.19
N GLU A 101 11.69 7.20 -3.85
CA GLU A 101 11.98 7.63 -5.23
C GLU A 101 10.89 7.17 -6.21
N VAL A 102 10.40 5.94 -6.08
CA VAL A 102 9.27 5.46 -6.90
C VAL A 102 7.99 6.28 -6.65
N PHE A 103 7.69 6.63 -5.40
CA PHE A 103 6.53 7.48 -5.09
C PHE A 103 6.71 8.91 -5.61
N GLU A 104 7.94 9.42 -5.66
CA GLU A 104 8.27 10.69 -6.31
C GLU A 104 8.01 10.62 -7.81
N ASP A 105 8.52 9.58 -8.47
CA ASP A 105 8.33 9.37 -9.90
C ASP A 105 6.84 9.26 -10.26
N LEU A 106 6.05 8.58 -9.42
CA LEU A 106 4.59 8.47 -9.59
C LEU A 106 3.84 9.76 -9.23
N GLY A 107 4.50 10.76 -8.63
CA GLY A 107 3.88 12.02 -8.23
C GLY A 107 2.94 11.92 -7.03
N VAL A 108 3.14 10.92 -6.17
CA VAL A 108 2.34 10.69 -4.95
C VAL A 108 3.14 10.88 -3.65
N LEU A 109 4.41 11.27 -3.75
CA LEU A 109 5.29 11.37 -2.59
C LEU A 109 4.79 12.35 -1.53
N ASP A 110 4.25 13.50 -1.92
CA ASP A 110 3.78 14.51 -0.96
C ASP A 110 2.62 13.98 -0.11
N ASP A 111 1.66 13.29 -0.74
CA ASP A 111 0.56 12.62 -0.04
C ASP A 111 1.09 11.53 0.92
N VAL A 112 2.14 10.77 0.51
CA VAL A 112 2.77 9.74 1.36
C VAL A 112 3.50 10.36 2.55
N LYS A 113 4.17 11.50 2.36
CA LYS A 113 4.83 12.24 3.44
C LYS A 113 3.83 12.83 4.42
N GLU A 114 2.68 13.29 3.94
CA GLU A 114 1.60 13.82 4.80
C GLU A 114 0.94 12.71 5.63
N ALA A 115 0.77 11.52 5.06
CA ALA A 115 0.18 10.37 5.74
C ALA A 115 1.15 9.61 6.66
N GLY A 116 2.46 9.81 6.50
CA GLY A 116 3.52 9.08 7.19
C GLY A 116 4.30 9.89 8.22
N ILE A 117 5.23 9.22 8.88
CA ILE A 117 6.22 9.82 9.79
C ILE A 117 7.60 9.57 9.22
N GLU A 118 8.35 10.64 8.97
CA GLU A 118 9.76 10.53 8.61
C GLU A 118 10.58 9.95 9.77
N GLU A 119 11.25 8.84 9.50
CA GLU A 119 12.09 8.13 10.45
C GLU A 119 13.55 8.57 10.25
N VAL A 120 14.13 9.16 11.29
CA VAL A 120 15.50 9.69 11.29
C VAL A 120 16.50 8.75 12.00
N GLY A 121 16.03 7.57 12.40
CA GLY A 121 16.80 6.52 13.06
C GLY A 121 15.93 5.65 13.95
N GLU A 122 16.52 4.57 14.48
CA GLU A 122 15.82 3.66 15.39
C GLU A 122 16.57 3.54 16.72
N ARG A 123 15.76 3.37 17.77
CA ARG A 123 16.23 2.95 19.08
C ARG A 123 15.50 1.68 19.48
N ILE A 124 16.25 0.59 19.66
CA ILE A 124 15.71 -0.72 20.02
C ILE A 124 16.18 -1.09 21.43
N PHE A 125 15.25 -1.47 22.29
CA PHE A 125 15.51 -1.97 23.63
C PHE A 125 15.24 -3.47 23.69
N VAL A 126 16.13 -4.22 24.34
CA VAL A 126 15.98 -5.66 24.59
C VAL A 126 16.14 -5.87 26.09
N ASP A 127 15.12 -6.48 26.73
CA ASP A 127 15.08 -6.69 28.18
C ASP A 127 15.27 -5.40 29.02
N GLY A 128 14.77 -4.27 28.51
CA GLY A 128 14.88 -2.96 29.15
C GLY A 128 16.21 -2.25 28.92
N GLU A 129 17.19 -2.91 28.30
CA GLU A 129 18.50 -2.38 27.97
C GLU A 129 18.56 -1.89 26.53
N LEU A 130 19.29 -0.79 26.31
CA LEU A 130 19.47 -0.23 24.98
C LEU A 130 20.34 -1.17 24.12
N ALA A 131 19.75 -1.81 23.12
CA ALA A 131 20.42 -2.76 22.24
C ALA A 131 20.90 -2.11 20.93
N VAL A 132 20.09 -1.19 20.37
CA VAL A 132 20.42 -0.47 19.14
C VAL A 132 20.09 1.02 19.33
N ASP A 133 21.01 1.90 18.96
CA ASP A 133 20.79 3.33 18.81
C ASP A 133 21.52 3.78 17.55
N TRP A 134 20.76 4.05 16.49
CA TRP A 134 21.34 4.50 15.23
C TRP A 134 20.50 5.59 14.59
N ARG A 135 21.13 6.37 13.70
CA ARG A 135 20.49 7.43 12.92
C ARG A 135 20.83 7.26 11.45
N TYR A 136 19.90 7.57 10.57
CA TYR A 136 20.18 7.59 9.14
C TYR A 136 21.34 8.54 8.85
N ASN A 137 22.36 8.03 8.18
CA ASN A 137 23.47 8.87 7.72
C ASN A 137 23.08 9.51 6.38
N MET A 138 22.41 10.65 6.48
CA MET A 138 21.88 11.42 5.34
C MET A 138 22.96 11.84 4.33
N GLN A 139 24.25 11.81 4.69
CA GLN A 139 25.37 12.21 3.83
C GLN A 139 26.01 11.05 3.07
N LYS A 140 25.72 9.80 3.43
CA LYS A 140 26.36 8.61 2.85
C LYS A 140 25.46 7.81 1.92
N MET A 141 24.18 8.15 1.85
CA MET A 141 23.24 7.48 0.95
C MET A 141 23.17 8.22 -0.39
N ASP A 142 23.35 7.48 -1.48
CA ASP A 142 23.14 7.96 -2.84
C ASP A 142 21.64 7.95 -3.17
N SER A 143 20.90 8.88 -2.59
CA SER A 143 19.46 9.06 -2.78
C SER A 143 19.05 10.49 -2.41
N ALA A 144 18.08 11.03 -3.14
CA ALA A 144 17.45 12.30 -2.77
C ALA A 144 16.63 12.20 -1.47
N HIS A 145 16.25 10.98 -1.06
CA HIS A 145 15.45 10.71 0.14
C HIS A 145 16.17 9.74 1.09
N PRO A 146 17.26 10.15 1.76
CA PRO A 146 18.14 9.25 2.52
C PRO A 146 17.60 8.90 3.93
N PHE A 147 16.29 8.74 4.05
CA PHE A 147 15.52 8.41 5.24
C PHE A 147 14.47 7.35 4.92
N ALA A 148 13.75 6.86 5.93
CA ALA A 148 12.55 6.04 5.75
C ALA A 148 11.29 6.81 6.15
N ILE A 149 10.15 6.41 5.61
CA ILE A 149 8.82 6.89 6.04
C ILE A 149 8.08 5.71 6.64
N LEU A 150 7.67 5.84 7.90
CA LEU A 150 6.73 4.91 8.55
C LEU A 150 5.31 5.36 8.22
N VAL A 151 4.56 4.54 7.49
CA VAL A 151 3.19 4.85 7.06
C VAL A 151 2.35 3.59 7.11
N GLU A 152 1.06 3.73 7.45
CA GLU A 152 0.14 2.59 7.40
C GLU A 152 -0.04 2.12 5.96
N GLN A 153 -0.01 0.79 5.74
CA GLN A 153 -0.14 0.25 4.38
C GLN A 153 -1.47 0.66 3.73
N SER A 154 -2.56 0.72 4.50
CA SER A 154 -3.88 1.19 4.05
C SER A 154 -3.84 2.61 3.49
N GLU A 155 -3.01 3.48 4.06
CA GLU A 155 -2.87 4.85 3.57
C GLU A 155 -2.12 4.89 2.22
N ILE A 156 -1.08 4.06 2.04
CA ILE A 156 -0.41 3.93 0.74
C ILE A 156 -1.41 3.44 -0.32
N GLU A 157 -2.19 2.40 -0.01
CA GLU A 157 -3.19 1.86 -0.94
C GLU A 157 -4.27 2.90 -1.28
N ARG A 158 -4.74 3.66 -0.28
CA ARG A 158 -5.69 4.76 -0.47
C ARG A 158 -5.13 5.84 -1.39
N ILE A 159 -3.88 6.26 -1.18
CA ILE A 159 -3.21 7.29 -1.98
C ILE A 159 -3.05 6.82 -3.42
N LEU A 160 -2.53 5.62 -3.65
CA LEU A 160 -2.34 5.08 -5.00
C LEU A 160 -3.68 4.87 -5.72
N LEU A 161 -4.70 4.36 -5.02
CA LEU A 161 -6.03 4.20 -5.60
C LEU A 161 -6.65 5.55 -5.98
N LYS A 162 -6.54 6.55 -5.09
CA LYS A 162 -7.00 7.91 -5.38
C LYS A 162 -6.28 8.47 -6.62
N HIS A 163 -4.96 8.28 -6.72
CA HIS A 163 -4.18 8.71 -7.88
C HIS A 163 -4.68 8.07 -9.19
N ILE A 164 -4.99 6.76 -9.18
CA ILE A 164 -5.57 6.07 -10.34
C ILE A 164 -6.95 6.66 -10.71
N ILE A 165 -7.81 6.90 -9.71
CA ILE A 165 -9.14 7.48 -9.93
C ILE A 165 -9.06 8.89 -10.51
N ASP A 166 -8.23 9.75 -9.92
CA ASP A 166 -8.05 11.14 -10.35
C ASP A 166 -7.44 11.23 -11.75
N SER A 167 -6.66 10.23 -12.17
CA SER A 167 -6.17 10.10 -13.55
C SER A 167 -7.25 9.67 -14.57
N GLY A 168 -8.49 9.44 -14.12
CA GLY A 168 -9.61 8.98 -14.95
C GLY A 168 -9.65 7.47 -15.18
N ASN A 169 -8.70 6.71 -14.62
CA ASN A 169 -8.54 5.27 -14.85
C ASN A 169 -9.26 4.39 -13.82
N GLY A 170 -10.04 4.97 -12.91
CA GLY A 170 -10.79 4.21 -11.90
C GLY A 170 -11.73 3.14 -12.49
N HIS A 171 -12.26 3.36 -13.70
CA HIS A 171 -13.13 2.43 -14.41
C HIS A 171 -12.43 1.12 -14.84
N ARG A 172 -11.10 1.06 -14.80
CA ARG A 172 -10.31 -0.14 -15.13
C ARG A 172 -10.20 -1.15 -13.98
N ILE A 173 -10.68 -0.76 -12.80
CA ILE A 173 -10.70 -1.60 -11.61
C ILE A 173 -12.05 -2.32 -11.55
N LYS A 174 -12.02 -3.65 -11.67
CA LYS A 174 -13.20 -4.51 -11.86
C LYS A 174 -13.36 -5.52 -10.72
N GLY A 175 -14.58 -5.98 -10.49
CA GLY A 175 -14.92 -7.02 -9.51
C GLY A 175 -15.75 -6.53 -8.32
N PRO A 176 -15.77 -7.29 -7.21
CA PRO A 176 -14.86 -8.38 -6.87
C PRO A 176 -15.11 -9.68 -7.66
N VAL A 177 -14.04 -10.32 -8.11
CA VAL A 177 -14.03 -11.62 -8.79
C VAL A 177 -12.99 -12.55 -8.18
N ASP A 178 -13.28 -13.84 -8.17
CA ASP A 178 -12.33 -14.90 -7.87
C ASP A 178 -11.71 -15.40 -9.18
N LEU A 179 -10.39 -15.30 -9.33
CA LEU A 179 -9.67 -15.95 -10.44
C LEU A 179 -9.67 -17.45 -10.19
N THR A 180 -10.20 -18.22 -11.15
CA THR A 180 -10.38 -19.67 -11.05
C THR A 180 -9.35 -20.44 -11.87
N GLU A 181 -8.90 -19.89 -12.99
CA GLU A 181 -7.94 -20.54 -13.89
C GLU A 181 -7.08 -19.51 -14.63
N ILE A 182 -5.82 -19.87 -14.87
CA ILE A 182 -4.90 -19.15 -15.74
C ILE A 182 -4.27 -20.17 -16.68
N SER A 183 -4.37 -19.93 -17.99
CA SER A 183 -3.73 -20.73 -19.03
C SER A 183 -2.96 -19.82 -19.99
N GLN A 184 -1.91 -20.36 -20.61
CA GLN A 184 -1.07 -19.62 -21.53
C GLN A 184 -0.73 -20.50 -22.74
N ASP A 185 -0.74 -19.90 -23.92
CA ASP A 185 -0.27 -20.51 -25.16
C ASP A 185 0.66 -19.54 -25.93
N SER A 186 0.89 -19.84 -27.21
CA SER A 186 1.74 -19.02 -28.09
C SER A 186 1.16 -17.64 -28.43
N GLN A 187 -0.13 -17.41 -28.22
CA GLN A 187 -0.85 -16.19 -28.57
C GLN A 187 -1.05 -15.27 -27.36
N GLY A 188 -1.13 -15.82 -26.14
CA GLY A 188 -1.26 -14.99 -24.95
C GLY A 188 -1.62 -15.76 -23.68
N VAL A 189 -2.16 -15.02 -22.71
CA VAL A 189 -2.63 -15.53 -21.42
C VAL A 189 -4.15 -15.40 -21.38
N THR A 190 -4.84 -16.49 -21.03
CA THR A 190 -6.28 -16.50 -20.76
C THR A 190 -6.51 -16.65 -19.26
N VAL A 191 -7.37 -15.80 -18.70
CA VAL A 191 -7.75 -15.84 -17.30
C VAL A 191 -9.25 -16.12 -17.21
N GLN A 192 -9.63 -17.11 -16.42
CA GLN A 192 -11.01 -17.35 -16.04
C GLN A 192 -11.25 -16.86 -14.63
N PHE A 193 -12.43 -16.30 -14.40
CA PHE A 193 -12.84 -15.75 -13.12
C PHE A 193 -14.35 -15.87 -12.94
N GLN A 194 -14.81 -15.77 -11.70
CA GLN A 194 -16.23 -15.74 -11.34
C GLN A 194 -16.53 -14.57 -10.40
N PRO A 195 -17.68 -13.88 -10.55
CA PRO A 195 -18.12 -12.89 -9.57
C PRO A 195 -18.23 -13.47 -8.16
N VAL A 196 -17.91 -12.65 -7.15
CA VAL A 196 -18.07 -12.97 -5.72
C VAL A 196 -19.21 -12.17 -5.09
#